data_AF-A0A377NEY1-F1
#
_entry.id   AF-A0A377NEY1-F1
#
_cell.length_a   1.000
_cell.length_b   1.000
_cell.length_c   1.000
_cell.angle_alpha   90.00
_cell.angle_beta   90.00
_cell.angle_gamma   90.00
#
_symmetry.space_group_name_H-M   'P 1'
#
loop_
_entity.id
_entity.type
_entity.pdbx_description
1 polymer ?
#
loop_
_entity_poly.entity_id
_entity_poly.type
_entity_poly.pdbx_seq_one_letter_code
_entity_poly.pdbx_strand_id
1 'polypeptide(L)'
;MAMAGVERPVVKSSTPGALQFARTCYDHMAGDVAVKLHDSLFRAGWLSGDQQYQLSDVGREKLTALGVDCSQPASRRHFACSCLDWSERKAHLGGALGAAILATFERKEWVLRQLDSRQLAVTAQGKKALARYFSIHLD
;
A
#
# COMPACT_ATOMS: atom_id res chain seq x y z
N MET A 1 0.17 42.06 19.74
CA MET A 1 1.25 41.60 18.84
C MET A 1 0.85 40.24 18.32
N ALA A 2 0.46 40.13 17.05
CA ALA A 2 0.08 38.87 16.41
C ALA A 2 1.24 38.39 15.55
N MET A 3 1.80 37.22 15.85
CA MET A 3 2.83 36.60 15.01
C MET A 3 2.13 35.92 13.83
N ALA A 4 2.37 36.47 12.64
CA ALA A 4 1.88 35.95 11.37
C ALA A 4 2.39 34.52 11.13
N GLY A 5 1.50 33.67 10.61
CA GLY A 5 1.78 32.27 10.30
C GLY A 5 2.90 32.15 9.28
N VAL A 6 3.97 31.46 9.67
CA VAL A 6 5.01 31.01 8.74
C VAL A 6 4.41 29.83 7.96
N GLU A 7 4.06 30.06 6.70
CA GLU A 7 3.75 28.97 5.77
C GLU A 7 4.93 28.00 5.76
N ARG A 8 4.68 26.75 6.18
CA ARG A 8 5.70 25.71 6.16
C ARG A 8 6.06 25.44 4.71
N PRO A 9 7.35 25.50 4.33
CA PRO A 9 7.74 25.22 2.96
C PRO A 9 7.32 23.80 2.59
N VAL A 10 6.58 23.67 1.50
CA VAL A 10 6.24 22.37 0.92
C VAL A 10 7.50 21.79 0.31
N VAL A 11 8.21 20.95 1.07
CA VAL A 11 9.37 20.22 0.57
C VAL A 11 8.87 19.23 -0.48
N LYS A 12 9.08 19.56 -1.76
CA LYS A 12 8.79 18.64 -2.86
C LYS A 12 9.74 17.45 -2.77
N SER A 13 9.19 16.24 -2.73
CA SER A 13 9.97 15.01 -2.82
C SER A 13 10.79 15.03 -4.11
N SER A 14 12.09 14.74 -4.02
CA SER A 14 12.96 14.53 -5.19
C SER A 14 12.80 13.13 -5.81
N THR A 15 11.85 12.33 -5.30
CA THR A 15 11.59 10.99 -5.80
C THR A 15 11.06 11.05 -7.23
N PRO A 16 11.66 10.33 -8.20
CA PRO A 16 11.13 10.25 -9.56
C PRO A 16 9.66 9.85 -9.57
N GLY A 17 8.85 10.51 -10.41
CA GLY A 17 7.38 10.34 -10.41
C GLY A 17 6.92 8.89 -10.54
N ALA A 18 7.64 8.07 -11.30
CA ALA A 18 7.33 6.65 -11.44
C ALA A 18 7.53 5.86 -10.13
N LEU A 19 8.58 6.17 -9.35
CA LEU A 19 8.81 5.57 -8.03
C LEU A 19 7.86 6.14 -6.97
N GLN A 20 7.45 7.39 -7.13
CA GLN A 20 6.43 8.00 -6.29
C GLN A 20 5.07 7.33 -6.51
N PHE A 21 4.71 7.04 -7.76
CA PHE A 21 3.43 6.43 -8.12
C PHE A 21 3.28 5.02 -7.54
N ALA A 22 4.20 4.10 -7.85
CA ALA A 22 4.18 2.76 -7.30
C ALA A 22 5.58 2.14 -7.32
N ARG A 23 5.97 1.54 -6.19
CA ARG A 23 7.25 0.86 -6.03
C ARG A 23 7.18 -0.23 -4.97
N THR A 24 8.27 -0.97 -4.80
CA THR A 24 8.47 -1.82 -3.63
C THR A 24 9.19 -1.07 -2.50
N CYS A 25 8.73 -1.29 -1.27
CA CYS A 25 9.47 -1.04 -0.04
C CYS A 25 9.83 -2.41 0.52
N TYR A 26 11.06 -2.86 0.26
CA TYR A 26 11.46 -4.26 0.46
C TYR A 26 10.56 -5.24 -0.32
N ASP A 27 9.71 -5.98 0.38
CA ASP A 27 8.86 -7.04 -0.16
C ASP A 27 7.37 -6.70 -0.19
N HIS A 28 6.99 -5.45 0.09
CA HIS A 28 5.62 -4.94 0.00
C HIS A 28 5.54 -3.67 -0.87
N MET A 29 4.33 -3.24 -1.22
CA MET A 29 4.12 -2.05 -2.06
C MET A 29 4.32 -0.76 -1.27
N ALA A 30 4.80 0.27 -1.96
CA ALA A 30 4.94 1.65 -1.50
C ALA A 30 4.62 2.63 -2.65
N GLY A 31 4.62 3.92 -2.35
CA GLY A 31 4.17 4.99 -3.23
C GLY A 31 2.67 5.30 -3.08
N ASP A 32 2.20 6.24 -3.89
CA ASP A 32 0.81 6.73 -3.90
C ASP A 32 -0.22 5.59 -3.98
N VAL A 33 0.01 4.59 -4.85
CA VAL A 33 -0.89 3.43 -4.98
C VAL A 33 -0.98 2.63 -3.68
N ALA A 34 0.13 2.44 -2.98
CA ALA A 34 0.15 1.67 -1.73
C ALA A 34 -0.50 2.41 -0.57
N VAL A 35 -0.33 3.73 -0.51
CA VAL A 35 -1.00 4.60 0.48
C VAL A 35 -2.51 4.62 0.22
N LYS A 36 -2.94 4.77 -1.03
CA LYS A 36 -4.37 4.69 -1.41
C LYS A 36 -4.98 3.33 -1.05
N LEU A 37 -4.23 2.24 -1.27
CA LEU A 37 -4.65 0.90 -0.88
C LEU A 37 -4.81 0.79 0.63
N HIS A 38 -3.80 1.22 1.39
CA HIS A 38 -3.85 1.28 2.84
C HIS A 38 -5.09 2.05 3.34
N ASP A 39 -5.30 3.27 2.87
CA ASP A 39 -6.43 4.11 3.27
C ASP A 39 -7.77 3.48 2.90
N SER A 40 -7.86 2.80 1.76
CA SER A 40 -9.06 2.04 1.39
C SER A 40 -9.35 0.90 2.37
N LEU A 41 -8.33 0.14 2.78
CA LEU A 41 -8.53 -0.99 3.70
C LEU A 41 -9.02 -0.51 5.08
N PHE A 42 -8.52 0.63 5.55
CA PHE A 42 -9.02 1.26 6.77
C PHE A 42 -10.44 1.81 6.62
N ARG A 43 -10.73 2.56 5.55
CA ARG A 43 -12.08 3.10 5.29
C ARG A 43 -13.13 2.01 5.15
N ALA A 44 -12.77 0.86 4.58
CA ALA A 44 -13.65 -0.29 4.44
C ALA A 44 -13.79 -1.12 5.73
N GLY A 45 -13.06 -0.78 6.81
CA GLY A 45 -13.06 -1.54 8.06
C GLY A 45 -12.37 -2.91 7.96
N TRP A 46 -11.48 -3.10 6.98
CA TRP A 46 -10.73 -4.35 6.81
C TRP A 46 -9.51 -4.37 7.74
N LEU A 47 -8.89 -3.20 7.97
CA LEU A 47 -7.80 -3.02 8.90
C LEU A 47 -8.19 -2.07 10.03
N SER A 48 -7.61 -2.29 11.20
CA SER A 48 -7.66 -1.41 12.36
C SER A 48 -6.32 -1.42 13.11
N GLY A 49 -6.08 -0.42 13.97
CA GLY A 49 -4.84 -0.24 14.71
C GLY A 49 -4.05 1.00 14.26
N ASP A 50 -2.89 1.23 14.86
CA ASP A 50 -2.07 2.44 14.63
C ASP A 50 -0.67 2.11 14.08
N GLN A 51 0.12 1.32 14.83
CA GLN A 51 1.45 0.86 14.36
C GLN A 51 1.43 -0.60 13.92
N GLN A 52 0.68 -1.44 14.62
CA GLN A 52 0.42 -2.83 14.27
C GLN A 52 -1.05 -2.97 13.95
N TYR A 53 -1.33 -3.65 12.84
CA TYR A 53 -2.69 -3.74 12.32
C TYR A 53 -3.31 -5.09 12.58
N GLN A 54 -4.61 -5.06 12.82
CA GLN A 54 -5.46 -6.23 12.90
C GLN A 54 -6.31 -6.31 11.63
N LEU A 55 -6.39 -7.50 11.05
CA LEU A 55 -7.26 -7.79 9.91
C LEU A 55 -8.60 -8.30 10.45
N SER A 56 -9.68 -7.60 10.13
CA SER A 56 -11.04 -8.01 10.51
C SER A 56 -11.45 -9.28 9.76
N ASP A 57 -12.48 -9.99 10.25
CA ASP A 57 -12.99 -11.18 9.59
C ASP A 57 -13.51 -10.89 8.18
N VAL A 58 -14.16 -9.73 7.99
CA VAL A 58 -14.59 -9.26 6.67
C VAL A 58 -13.38 -9.01 5.77
N GLY A 59 -12.36 -8.33 6.27
CA GLY A 59 -11.12 -8.09 5.51
C GLY A 59 -10.44 -9.40 5.10
N ARG A 60 -10.39 -10.37 6.02
CA ARG A 60 -9.86 -11.72 5.76
C ARG A 60 -10.64 -12.45 4.69
N GLU A 61 -11.97 -12.46 4.76
CA GLU A 61 -12.83 -13.09 3.75
C GLU A 61 -12.58 -12.48 2.36
N LYS A 62 -12.60 -11.14 2.26
CA LYS A 62 -12.43 -10.44 0.98
C LYS A 62 -11.04 -10.63 0.40
N LEU A 63 -9.98 -10.51 1.20
CA LEU A 63 -8.60 -10.72 0.73
C LEU A 63 -8.35 -12.18 0.35
N THR A 64 -8.87 -13.14 1.11
CA THR A 64 -8.75 -14.57 0.79
C THR A 64 -9.49 -14.91 -0.50
N ALA A 65 -10.67 -14.32 -0.74
CA ALA A 65 -11.40 -14.47 -2.01
C ALA A 65 -10.63 -13.92 -3.22
N LEU A 66 -9.73 -12.95 -3.01
CA LEU A 66 -8.79 -12.47 -4.02
C LEU A 66 -7.54 -13.35 -4.16
N GLY A 67 -7.36 -14.37 -3.31
CA GLY A 67 -6.22 -15.27 -3.31
C GLY A 67 -5.01 -14.76 -2.51
N VAL A 68 -5.23 -13.82 -1.59
CA VAL A 68 -4.22 -13.35 -0.63
C VAL A 68 -4.11 -14.34 0.53
N ASP A 69 -2.90 -14.82 0.80
CA ASP A 69 -2.63 -15.60 2.01
C ASP A 69 -2.65 -14.68 3.24
N CYS A 70 -3.67 -14.85 4.08
CA CYS A 70 -3.87 -14.08 5.30
C CYS A 70 -3.42 -14.85 6.56
N SER A 71 -2.66 -15.92 6.42
CA SER A 71 -2.14 -16.70 7.55
C SER A 71 -1.19 -15.89 8.42
N GLN A 72 -1.13 -16.22 9.71
CA GLN A 72 -0.18 -15.59 10.63
C GLN A 72 1.24 -16.07 10.28
N PRO A 73 2.26 -15.18 10.27
CA PRO A 73 3.63 -15.58 10.01
C PRO A 73 4.14 -16.49 11.13
N ALA A 74 4.89 -17.53 10.76
CA ALA A 74 5.51 -18.45 11.72
C ALA A 74 6.72 -17.85 12.46
N SER A 75 7.18 -16.66 12.07
CA SER A 75 8.38 -16.00 12.62
C SER A 75 8.01 -14.76 13.44
N ARG A 76 9.01 -14.07 14.01
CA ARG A 76 8.83 -12.78 14.71
C ARG A 76 8.41 -11.61 13.81
N ARG A 77 8.16 -11.86 12.52
CA ARG A 77 7.71 -10.86 11.55
C ARG A 77 6.32 -10.35 11.94
N HIS A 78 6.11 -9.04 11.90
CA HIS A 78 4.76 -8.49 12.07
C HIS A 78 3.82 -8.96 10.97
N PHE A 79 2.62 -9.38 11.34
CA PHE A 79 1.58 -9.77 10.39
C PHE A 79 1.19 -8.60 9.48
N ALA A 80 0.82 -7.46 10.05
CA ALA A 80 0.51 -6.23 9.32
C ALA A 80 0.93 -5.03 10.18
N CYS A 81 1.53 -4.02 9.56
CA CYS A 81 2.01 -2.84 10.28
C CYS A 81 2.03 -1.57 9.43
N SER A 82 2.09 -0.43 10.12
CA SER A 82 2.33 0.88 9.54
C SER A 82 3.77 0.99 9.07
N CYS A 83 3.98 1.07 7.76
CA CYS A 83 5.28 1.38 7.18
C CYS A 83 5.23 2.79 6.60
N LEU A 84 6.18 3.65 6.99
CA LEU A 84 6.20 5.04 6.55
C LEU A 84 6.74 5.15 5.12
N ASP A 85 5.93 5.69 4.22
CA ASP A 85 6.35 6.04 2.88
C ASP A 85 7.15 7.34 2.89
N TRP A 86 8.41 7.32 2.41
CA TRP A 86 9.24 8.53 2.39
C TRP A 86 8.80 9.57 1.35
N SER A 87 8.19 9.15 0.24
CA SER A 87 7.78 10.05 -0.84
C SER A 87 6.45 10.71 -0.53
N GLU A 88 5.51 9.95 0.04
CA GLU A 88 4.17 10.43 0.40
C GLU A 88 4.09 10.98 1.83
N ARG A 89 5.06 10.62 2.69
CA ARG A 89 5.05 10.92 4.14
C ARG A 89 3.78 10.43 4.84
N LYS A 90 3.26 9.29 4.38
CA LYS A 90 2.05 8.63 4.85
C LYS A 90 2.30 7.15 5.07
N ALA A 91 1.47 6.51 5.88
CA ALA A 91 1.56 5.08 6.10
C ALA A 91 1.10 4.30 4.85
N HIS A 92 1.82 3.22 4.54
CA HIS A 92 1.37 2.15 3.68
C HIS A 92 1.45 0.81 4.43
N LEU A 93 0.84 -0.24 3.87
CA LEU A 93 0.76 -1.54 4.50
C LEU A 93 2.08 -2.32 4.37
N GLY A 94 2.76 -2.51 5.50
CA GLY A 94 3.90 -3.41 5.65
C GLY A 94 3.53 -4.76 6.29
N GLY A 95 4.55 -5.55 6.61
CA GLY A 95 4.39 -6.85 7.28
C GLY A 95 4.14 -8.02 6.32
N ALA A 96 3.80 -9.19 6.86
CA ALA A 96 3.52 -10.39 6.08
C ALA A 96 2.32 -10.20 5.13
N LEU A 97 1.26 -9.52 5.59
CA LEU A 97 0.07 -9.23 4.80
C LEU A 97 0.38 -8.30 3.62
N GLY A 98 1.19 -7.26 3.84
CA GLY A 98 1.62 -6.35 2.76
C GLY A 98 2.40 -7.10 1.67
N ALA A 99 3.27 -8.04 2.05
CA ALA A 99 3.99 -8.89 1.10
C ALA A 99 3.07 -9.89 0.39
N ALA A 100 2.13 -10.51 1.10
CA ALA A 100 1.16 -11.43 0.50
C ALA A 100 0.25 -10.74 -0.52
N ILE A 101 -0.15 -9.49 -0.26
CA ILE A 101 -0.91 -8.66 -1.21
C ILE A 101 -0.08 -8.36 -2.45
N LEU A 102 1.17 -7.89 -2.29
CA LEU A 102 2.05 -7.64 -3.44
C LEU A 102 2.22 -8.90 -4.29
N ALA A 103 2.56 -10.03 -3.67
CA ALA A 103 2.72 -11.29 -4.37
C ALA A 103 1.45 -11.71 -5.12
N THR A 104 0.27 -11.45 -4.56
CA THR A 104 -1.01 -11.73 -5.22
C THR A 104 -1.27 -10.79 -6.39
N PHE A 105 -0.94 -9.51 -6.26
CA PHE A 105 -1.08 -8.54 -7.35
C PHE A 105 -0.13 -8.86 -8.51
N GLU A 106 1.08 -9.32 -8.21
CA GLU A 106 2.05 -9.79 -9.22
C GLU A 106 1.56 -11.06 -9.91
N ARG A 107 1.10 -12.07 -9.16
CA ARG A 107 0.54 -13.31 -9.74
C ARG A 107 -0.68 -13.07 -10.64
N LYS A 108 -1.44 -12.00 -10.36
CA LYS A 108 -2.59 -11.59 -11.17
C LYS A 108 -2.24 -10.56 -12.24
N GLU A 109 -0.97 -10.20 -12.39
CA GLU A 109 -0.49 -9.17 -13.32
C GLU A 109 -1.20 -7.82 -13.15
N TRP A 110 -1.65 -7.50 -11.93
CA TRP A 110 -2.19 -6.18 -11.59
C TRP A 110 -1.07 -5.15 -11.45
N VAL A 111 0.08 -5.62 -10.98
CA VAL A 111 1.32 -4.87 -10.96
C VAL A 111 2.44 -5.71 -11.58
N LEU A 112 3.38 -5.05 -12.24
CA LEU A 112 4.57 -5.65 -12.84
C LEU A 112 5.81 -4.98 -12.29
N ARG A 113 6.83 -5.76 -11.89
CA ARG A 113 8.14 -5.21 -11.55
C ARG A 113 8.84 -4.72 -12.80
N GLN A 114 9.46 -3.55 -12.70
CA GLN A 114 10.44 -3.12 -13.69
C GLN A 114 11.79 -3.76 -13.37
N LEU A 115 12.46 -4.28 -14.41
CA LEU A 115 13.80 -4.87 -14.26
C LEU A 115 14.77 -3.82 -13.70
N ASP A 116 15.67 -4.27 -12.84
CA ASP A 116 16.75 -3.45 -12.24
C ASP A 116 16.27 -2.20 -11.47
N SER A 117 14.99 -2.18 -11.06
CA SER A 117 14.38 -1.08 -10.33
C SER A 117 13.40 -1.56 -9.27
N ARG A 118 13.08 -0.68 -8.31
CA ARG A 118 11.99 -0.90 -7.35
C ARG A 118 10.63 -0.50 -7.91
N GLN A 119 10.59 0.10 -9.10
CA GLN A 119 9.35 0.58 -9.70
C GLN A 119 8.38 -0.58 -9.96
N LEU A 120 7.11 -0.32 -9.66
CA LEU A 120 5.99 -1.17 -10.04
C LEU A 120 5.17 -0.44 -11.10
N ALA A 121 4.85 -1.11 -12.20
CA ALA A 121 3.90 -0.63 -13.19
C ALA A 121 2.52 -1.22 -12.88
N VAL A 122 1.51 -0.36 -12.67
CA VAL A 122 0.12 -0.82 -12.54
C VAL A 122 -0.45 -1.05 -13.93
N THR A 123 -0.90 -2.26 -14.22
CA THR A 123 -1.44 -2.61 -15.54
C THR A 123 -2.86 -2.07 -15.73
N ALA A 124 -3.38 -2.10 -16.96
CA ALA A 124 -4.78 -1.74 -17.22
C ALA A 124 -5.77 -2.65 -16.44
N GLN A 125 -5.43 -3.93 -16.29
CA GLN A 125 -6.22 -4.84 -15.46
C GLN A 125 -6.10 -4.51 -13.97
N GLY A 126 -4.90 -4.15 -13.52
CA GLY A 126 -4.65 -3.68 -12.16
C GLY A 126 -5.47 -2.44 -11.80
N LYS A 127 -5.52 -1.44 -12.69
CA LYS A 127 -6.36 -0.24 -12.50
C LYS A 127 -7.85 -0.62 -12.33
N LYS A 128 -8.37 -1.51 -13.19
CA LYS A 128 -9.76 -2.00 -13.09
C LYS A 128 -10.01 -2.77 -11.79
N ALA A 129 -9.07 -3.60 -11.37
CA ALA A 129 -9.16 -4.38 -10.14
C ALA A 129 -9.12 -3.49 -8.90
N LEU A 130 -8.24 -2.47 -8.88
CA LEU A 130 -8.14 -1.48 -7.81
C LEU A 130 -9.45 -0.71 -7.65
N ALA A 131 -10.07 -0.29 -8.76
CA ALA A 131 -11.38 0.36 -8.73
C ALA A 131 -12.48 -0.59 -8.20
N ARG A 132 -12.48 -1.85 -8.67
CA ARG A 132 -13.53 -2.82 -8.35
C ARG A 132 -13.49 -3.30 -6.89
N TYR A 133 -12.31 -3.64 -6.38
CA TYR A 133 -12.17 -4.33 -5.10
C TYR A 133 -11.77 -3.41 -3.94
N PHE A 134 -11.19 -2.26 -4.26
CA PHE A 134 -10.67 -1.32 -3.27
C PHE A 134 -11.15 0.12 -3.52
N SER A 135 -12.09 0.35 -4.45
CA SER A 135 -12.62 1.70 -4.74
C SER A 135 -11.53 2.74 -5.03
N ILE A 136 -10.42 2.32 -5.64
CA ILE A 136 -9.28 3.18 -6.01
C ILE A 136 -9.30 3.42 -7.51
N HIS A 137 -9.48 4.67 -7.90
CA HIS A 137 -9.40 5.11 -9.29
C HIS A 137 -8.02 5.72 -9.53
N LEU A 138 -7.31 5.18 -10.53
CA LEU A 138 -6.01 5.67 -10.97
C LEU A 138 -6.16 6.18 -12.39
N ASP A 139 -5.96 7.49 -12.55
CA ASP A 139 -5.98 8.16 -13.86
C ASP A 139 -4.86 7.64 -14.77
#